data_AF-A0A4Q5Y342-F1
#
_entry.id   AF-A0A4Q5Y342-F1
#
_cell.length_a   1.000
_cell.length_b   1.000
_cell.length_c   1.000
_cell.angle_alpha   90.00
_cell.angle_beta   90.00
_cell.angle_gamma   90.00
#
_symmetry.space_group_name_H-M   'P 1'
#
loop_
_entity.id
_entity.type
_entity.pdbx_description
1 polymer ?
#
loop_
_entity_poly.entity_id
_entity_poly.type
_entity_poly.pdbx_seq_one_letter_code
_entity_poly.pdbx_strand_id
1 'polypeptide(L)'
;YFKPDLDRNKAEIDSLKSGITKKEAEVNALYTTYITEAEGTKGTMKLGKGPVFKEKIAKHDLAKAELDELRKTSLAKIAEKEAKAKALQADLDKKVAATQAIIEGFDGLMARINALDKLPWLPSFFIMLLFLAIETSPIIAKLLAPKGEYDFKLEDLETALKATLAQDKYQRDLLVKTSAGMHDKVYADIAEDKGLFSLQRSKAKELLELQAHRFVEKQKDTF
;
A
#
# COMPACT_ATOMS: atom_id res chain seq x y z
N TYR A 1 -9.70 -14.17 14.11
CA TYR A 1 -9.45 -13.43 15.36
C TYR A 1 -8.55 -14.18 16.33
N PHE A 2 -8.89 -15.38 16.82
CA PHE A 2 -8.08 -16.06 17.86
C PHE A 2 -7.23 -17.25 17.36
N LYS A 3 -7.33 -17.59 16.08
CA LYS A 3 -6.61 -18.73 15.47
C LYS A 3 -5.07 -18.63 15.60
N PRO A 4 -4.43 -17.47 15.35
CA PRO A 4 -2.97 -17.35 15.51
C PRO A 4 -2.50 -17.58 16.95
N ASP A 5 -3.25 -17.09 17.94
CA ASP A 5 -2.89 -17.23 19.35
C ASP A 5 -3.08 -18.67 19.85
N LEU A 6 -4.11 -19.37 19.36
CA LEU A 6 -4.32 -20.80 19.61
C LEU A 6 -3.19 -21.65 19.00
N ASP A 7 -2.83 -21.37 17.75
CA ASP A 7 -1.76 -22.09 17.04
C ASP A 7 -0.40 -21.84 17.71
N ARG A 8 -0.14 -20.61 18.18
CA ARG A 8 1.06 -20.26 18.95
C ARG A 8 1.12 -20.99 20.30
N ASN A 9 0.03 -20.97 21.07
CA ASN A 9 -0.02 -21.67 22.36
C ASN A 9 0.22 -23.17 22.18
N LYS A 10 -0.33 -23.78 21.13
CA LYS A 10 -0.10 -25.18 20.78
C LYS A 10 1.36 -25.46 20.46
N ALA A 11 1.99 -24.64 19.59
CA ALA A 11 3.39 -24.80 19.24
C ALA A 11 4.33 -24.66 20.45
N GLU A 12 4.04 -23.72 21.36
CA GLU A 12 4.82 -23.55 22.60
C GLU A 12 4.64 -24.74 23.57
N ILE A 13 3.44 -25.32 23.68
CA ILE A 13 3.19 -26.55 24.45
C ILE A 13 3.99 -27.73 23.85
N ASP A 14 3.97 -27.88 22.53
CA ASP A 14 4.68 -28.96 21.84
C ASP A 14 6.20 -28.83 22.03
N SER A 15 6.72 -27.60 22.02
CA SER A 15 8.13 -27.31 22.32
C SER A 15 8.51 -27.71 23.76
N LEU A 16 7.68 -27.35 24.75
CA LEU A 16 7.90 -27.72 26.15
C LEU A 16 7.88 -29.24 26.35
N LYS A 17 6.94 -29.95 25.73
CA LYS A 17 6.86 -31.42 25.75
C LYS A 17 8.11 -32.04 25.12
N SER A 18 8.54 -31.53 23.96
CA SER A 18 9.76 -32.00 23.29
C SER A 18 11.01 -31.81 24.16
N GLY A 19 11.12 -30.68 24.88
CA GLY A 19 12.21 -30.42 25.81
C GLY A 19 12.29 -31.46 26.93
N ILE A 20 11.15 -31.82 27.53
CA ILE A 20 11.07 -32.89 28.54
C ILE A 20 11.52 -34.22 27.94
N THR A 21 10.98 -34.62 26.77
CA THR A 21 11.32 -35.90 26.14
C THR A 21 12.80 -36.01 25.80
N LYS A 22 13.44 -34.91 25.34
CA LYS A 22 14.88 -34.89 25.06
C LYS A 22 15.71 -35.10 26.34
N LYS A 23 15.37 -34.39 27.42
CA LYS A 23 16.10 -34.52 28.70
C LYS A 23 15.86 -35.90 29.34
N GLU A 24 14.67 -36.47 29.17
CA GLU A 24 14.38 -37.84 29.59
C GLU A 24 15.21 -38.87 28.82
N ALA A 25 15.36 -38.71 27.50
CA ALA A 25 16.24 -39.56 26.70
C ALA A 25 17.72 -39.46 27.15
N GLU A 26 18.18 -38.26 27.50
CA GLU A 26 19.53 -38.04 28.04
C GLU A 26 19.74 -38.76 29.38
N VAL A 27 18.79 -38.66 30.32
CA VAL A 27 18.83 -39.36 31.60
C VAL A 27 18.85 -40.89 31.39
N ASN A 28 17.99 -41.40 30.50
CA ASN A 28 17.93 -42.83 30.19
C ASN A 28 19.23 -43.34 29.53
N ALA A 29 19.88 -42.52 28.71
CA ALA A 29 21.17 -42.85 28.11
C ALA A 29 22.29 -42.90 29.16
N LEU A 30 22.30 -41.97 30.12
CA LEU A 30 23.23 -41.97 31.25
C LEU A 30 23.01 -43.20 32.15
N TYR A 31 21.76 -43.56 32.41
CA TYR A 31 21.39 -44.79 33.13
C TYR A 31 21.97 -46.04 32.46
N THR A 32 21.68 -46.19 31.17
CA THR A 32 22.17 -47.32 30.36
C THR A 32 23.70 -47.39 30.38
N THR A 33 24.38 -46.23 30.35
CA THR A 33 25.84 -46.17 30.30
C THR A 33 26.52 -46.70 31.57
N TYR A 34 25.99 -46.40 32.77
CA TYR A 34 26.60 -46.91 34.00
C TYR A 34 26.17 -48.35 34.31
N ILE A 35 24.92 -48.74 33.97
CA ILE A 35 24.45 -50.12 34.16
C ILE A 35 25.25 -51.10 33.29
N THR A 36 25.44 -50.80 32.01
CA THR A 36 26.20 -51.65 31.08
C THR A 36 27.69 -51.78 31.46
N GLU A 37 28.26 -50.78 32.13
CA GLU A 37 29.60 -50.88 32.72
C GLU A 37 29.61 -51.84 33.91
N ALA A 38 28.65 -51.72 34.84
CA ALA A 38 28.56 -52.62 35.99
C ALA A 38 28.33 -54.08 35.59
N GLU A 39 27.52 -54.30 34.55
CA GLU A 39 27.19 -55.61 33.99
C GLU A 39 28.29 -56.16 33.06
N GLY A 40 29.32 -55.36 32.73
CA GLY A 40 30.42 -55.78 31.87
C GLY A 40 30.04 -56.00 30.40
N THR A 41 28.94 -55.40 29.93
CA THR A 41 28.43 -55.57 28.55
C THR A 41 29.01 -54.54 27.57
N LYS A 42 29.73 -53.52 28.07
CA LYS A 42 30.37 -52.46 27.27
C LYS A 42 31.68 -51.98 27.89
N GLY A 43 32.63 -51.49 27.09
CA GLY A 43 33.94 -51.02 27.57
C GLY A 43 34.97 -52.14 27.72
N THR A 44 35.52 -52.35 28.92
CA THR A 44 36.56 -53.37 29.20
C THR A 44 36.02 -54.80 29.26
N MET A 45 34.71 -54.99 29.17
CA MET A 45 33.98 -56.27 29.25
C MET A 45 34.25 -57.08 30.53
N LYS A 46 34.77 -56.42 31.58
CA LYS A 46 34.98 -57.02 32.89
C LYS A 46 33.79 -56.70 33.78
N LEU A 47 33.22 -57.71 34.41
CA LEU A 47 32.15 -57.55 35.38
C LEU A 47 32.68 -56.75 36.59
N GLY A 48 31.99 -55.67 36.97
CA GLY A 48 32.33 -54.90 38.17
C GLY A 48 32.33 -53.39 37.99
N LYS A 49 32.50 -52.67 39.10
CA LYS A 49 32.47 -51.19 39.15
C LYS A 49 33.86 -50.65 38.80
N GLY A 50 33.98 -49.99 37.64
CA GLY A 50 35.21 -49.31 37.24
C GLY A 50 35.52 -48.06 38.08
N PRO A 51 36.72 -47.47 37.94
CA PRO A 51 37.15 -46.30 38.71
C PRO A 51 36.28 -45.05 38.46
N VAL A 52 35.60 -44.97 37.31
CA VAL A 52 34.73 -43.84 36.91
C VAL A 52 33.24 -44.07 37.18
N PHE A 53 32.87 -45.19 37.80
CA PHE A 53 31.49 -45.61 38.00
C PHE A 53 30.71 -44.65 38.92
N LYS A 54 31.37 -44.13 39.97
CA LYS A 54 30.76 -43.18 40.91
C LYS A 54 30.43 -41.84 40.24
N GLU A 55 31.33 -41.35 39.39
CA GLU A 55 31.19 -40.11 38.64
C GLU A 55 30.06 -40.22 37.61
N LYS A 56 29.84 -41.40 37.01
CA LYS A 56 28.72 -41.64 36.09
C LYS A 56 27.36 -41.67 36.80
N ILE A 57 27.29 -42.24 38.00
CA ILE A 57 26.08 -42.16 38.84
C ILE A 57 25.81 -40.71 39.24
N ALA A 58 26.82 -39.99 39.72
CA ALA A 58 26.65 -38.58 40.10
C ALA A 58 26.15 -37.72 38.92
N LYS A 59 26.62 -37.98 37.70
CA LYS A 59 26.12 -37.32 36.48
C LYS A 59 24.67 -37.68 36.16
N HIS A 60 24.29 -38.96 36.29
CA HIS A 60 22.90 -39.39 36.13
C HIS A 60 21.98 -38.72 37.16
N ASP A 61 22.38 -38.71 38.43
CA ASP A 61 21.56 -38.17 39.52
C ASP A 61 21.38 -36.66 39.39
N LEU A 62 22.42 -35.94 38.95
CA LEU A 62 22.32 -34.53 38.59
C LEU A 62 21.35 -34.32 37.40
N ALA A 63 21.52 -35.07 36.31
CA ALA A 63 20.66 -34.95 35.14
C ALA A 63 19.19 -35.31 35.45
N LYS A 64 18.96 -36.24 36.40
CA LYS A 64 17.63 -36.60 36.89
C LYS A 64 17.00 -35.48 37.71
N ALA A 65 17.76 -34.84 38.60
CA ALA A 65 17.28 -33.66 39.34
C ALA A 65 16.92 -32.50 38.39
N GLU A 66 17.73 -32.27 37.35
CA GLU A 66 17.44 -31.29 36.30
C GLU A 66 16.17 -31.65 35.51
N LEU A 67 15.95 -32.94 35.20
CA LEU A 67 14.73 -33.41 34.53
C LEU A 67 13.49 -33.17 35.39
N ASP A 68 13.56 -33.43 36.69
CA ASP A 68 12.44 -33.25 37.61
C ASP A 68 12.06 -31.76 37.73
N GLU A 69 13.03 -30.86 37.82
CA GLU A 69 12.78 -29.41 37.82
C GLU A 69 12.28 -28.92 36.45
N LEU A 70 12.83 -29.43 35.35
CA LEU A 70 12.35 -29.13 34.00
C LEU A 70 10.90 -29.57 33.81
N ARG A 71 10.53 -30.76 34.31
CA ARG A 71 9.15 -31.27 34.27
C ARG A 71 8.22 -30.38 35.08
N LYS A 72 8.59 -30.06 36.32
CA LYS A 72 7.77 -29.21 37.21
C LYS A 72 7.49 -27.84 36.58
N THR A 73 8.53 -27.17 36.09
CA THR A 73 8.40 -25.84 35.48
C THR A 73 7.64 -25.89 34.15
N SER A 74 7.89 -26.90 33.32
CA SER A 74 7.24 -27.05 32.02
C SER A 74 5.77 -27.43 32.14
N LEU A 75 5.41 -28.33 33.07
CA LEU A 75 4.02 -28.73 33.32
C LEU A 75 3.17 -27.57 33.84
N ALA A 76 3.73 -26.73 34.72
CA ALA A 76 3.05 -25.51 35.17
C ALA A 76 2.74 -24.55 34.00
N LYS A 77 3.72 -24.34 33.11
CA LYS A 77 3.57 -23.50 31.91
C LYS A 77 2.57 -24.10 30.90
N ILE A 78 2.57 -25.43 30.74
CA ILE A 78 1.61 -26.13 29.88
C ILE A 78 0.20 -25.92 30.41
N ALA A 79 -0.04 -26.13 31.70
CA ALA A 79 -1.35 -25.94 32.32
C ALA A 79 -1.88 -24.50 32.15
N GLU A 80 -1.01 -23.49 32.32
CA GLU A 80 -1.37 -22.09 32.09
C GLU A 80 -1.78 -21.84 30.62
N LYS A 81 -1.01 -22.38 29.67
CA LYS A 81 -1.28 -22.22 28.23
C LYS A 81 -2.55 -22.96 27.79
N GLU A 82 -2.79 -24.14 28.33
CA GLU A 82 -4.02 -24.91 28.08
C GLU A 82 -5.26 -24.18 28.61
N ALA A 83 -5.17 -23.58 29.81
CA ALA A 83 -6.26 -22.76 30.35
C ALA A 83 -6.55 -21.53 29.47
N LYS A 84 -5.50 -20.83 29.00
CA LYS A 84 -5.65 -19.70 28.07
C LYS A 84 -6.23 -20.12 26.73
N ALA A 85 -5.78 -21.25 26.17
CA ALA A 85 -6.31 -21.76 24.92
C ALA A 85 -7.80 -22.11 25.03
N LYS A 86 -8.22 -22.71 26.16
CA LYS A 86 -9.63 -23.02 26.43
C LYS A 86 -10.49 -21.75 26.51
N ALA A 87 -10.00 -20.71 27.17
CA ALA A 87 -10.70 -19.42 27.24
C ALA A 87 -10.85 -18.76 25.86
N LEU A 88 -9.76 -18.73 25.06
CA LEU A 88 -9.78 -18.19 23.70
C LEU A 88 -10.72 -18.96 22.77
N GLN A 89 -10.80 -20.28 22.92
CA GLN A 89 -11.73 -21.11 22.16
C GLN A 89 -13.19 -20.78 22.52
N ALA A 90 -13.50 -20.65 23.81
CA ALA A 90 -14.84 -20.28 24.25
C ALA A 90 -15.27 -18.89 23.74
N ASP A 91 -14.35 -17.92 23.72
CA ASP A 91 -14.60 -16.59 23.16
C ASP A 91 -14.80 -16.63 21.64
N LEU A 92 -14.05 -17.48 20.93
CA LEU A 92 -14.25 -17.71 19.50
C LEU A 92 -15.65 -18.27 19.23
N ASP A 93 -16.04 -19.32 19.96
CA ASP A 93 -17.33 -19.97 19.80
C ASP A 93 -18.48 -19.01 20.10
N LYS A 94 -18.34 -18.18 21.14
CA LYS A 94 -19.30 -17.12 21.47
C LYS A 94 -19.41 -16.09 20.34
N LYS A 95 -18.30 -15.65 19.75
CA LYS A 95 -18.32 -14.73 18.60
C LYS A 95 -18.99 -15.36 17.39
N VAL A 96 -18.66 -16.62 17.08
CA VAL A 96 -19.28 -17.36 15.98
C VAL A 96 -20.78 -17.47 16.17
N ALA A 97 -21.24 -17.87 17.36
CA ALA A 97 -22.67 -17.95 17.68
C ALA A 97 -23.37 -16.59 17.56
N ALA A 98 -22.75 -15.51 18.05
CA ALA A 98 -23.30 -14.16 17.92
C ALA A 98 -23.39 -13.71 16.45
N THR A 99 -22.38 -14.03 15.63
CA THR A 99 -22.42 -13.72 14.19
C THR A 99 -23.40 -14.60 13.42
N GLN A 100 -23.57 -15.86 13.83
CA GLN A 100 -24.46 -16.81 13.17
C GLN A 100 -25.92 -16.35 13.24
N ALA A 101 -26.37 -15.86 14.39
CA ALA A 101 -27.71 -15.28 14.54
C ALA A 101 -27.92 -14.03 13.66
N ILE A 102 -26.87 -13.23 13.45
CA ILE A 102 -26.91 -12.08 12.52
C ILE A 102 -27.01 -12.60 11.07
N ILE A 103 -26.20 -13.60 10.69
CA ILE A 103 -26.22 -14.21 9.35
C ILE A 103 -27.60 -14.80 9.03
N GLU A 104 -28.23 -15.48 9.98
CA GLU A 104 -29.59 -16.02 9.86
C GLU A 104 -30.65 -14.91 9.75
N GLY A 105 -30.41 -13.72 10.33
CA GLY A 105 -31.24 -12.53 10.10
C GLY A 105 -31.07 -11.88 8.71
N PHE A 106 -29.96 -12.18 8.00
CA PHE A 106 -29.63 -11.72 6.65
C PHE A 106 -29.94 -12.78 5.56
N ASP A 107 -30.79 -13.76 5.87
CA ASP A 107 -31.09 -14.93 5.02
C ASP A 107 -31.54 -14.54 3.61
N GLY A 108 -32.27 -13.43 3.45
CA GLY A 108 -32.73 -12.97 2.14
C GLY A 108 -31.60 -12.64 1.15
N LEU A 109 -30.49 -12.03 1.58
CA LEU A 109 -29.39 -11.66 0.67
C LEU A 109 -28.37 -12.79 0.55
N MET A 110 -28.01 -13.44 1.66
CA MET A 110 -27.03 -14.53 1.64
C MET A 110 -27.58 -15.76 0.91
N ALA A 111 -28.86 -16.08 1.07
CA ALA A 111 -29.51 -17.14 0.28
C ALA A 111 -29.58 -16.78 -1.21
N ARG A 112 -29.81 -15.51 -1.58
CA ARG A 112 -29.78 -15.05 -2.98
C ARG A 112 -28.37 -15.15 -3.59
N ILE A 113 -27.33 -14.77 -2.84
CA ILE A 113 -25.92 -14.88 -3.28
C ILE A 113 -25.52 -16.36 -3.42
N ASN A 114 -25.81 -17.19 -2.43
CA ASN A 114 -25.55 -18.62 -2.51
C ASN A 114 -26.36 -19.31 -3.62
N ALA A 115 -27.59 -18.87 -3.89
CA ALA A 115 -28.38 -19.36 -5.02
C ALA A 115 -27.80 -18.91 -6.36
N LEU A 116 -27.28 -17.69 -6.44
CA LEU A 116 -26.59 -17.16 -7.62
C LEU A 116 -25.31 -17.94 -7.93
N ASP A 117 -24.54 -18.33 -6.91
CA ASP A 117 -23.33 -19.15 -7.05
C ASP A 117 -23.63 -20.61 -7.42
N LYS A 118 -24.86 -21.08 -7.15
CA LYS A 118 -25.35 -22.41 -7.55
C LYS A 118 -25.95 -22.46 -8.96
N LEU A 119 -26.22 -21.31 -9.57
CA LEU A 119 -26.71 -21.27 -10.95
C LEU A 119 -25.54 -21.46 -11.92
N PRO A 120 -25.68 -22.28 -12.98
CA PRO A 120 -24.64 -22.41 -13.99
C PRO A 120 -24.28 -21.03 -14.55
N TRP A 121 -22.98 -20.71 -14.58
CA TRP A 121 -22.48 -19.36 -14.89
C TRP A 121 -23.01 -18.81 -16.22
N LEU A 122 -23.13 -19.68 -17.23
CA LEU A 122 -23.53 -19.29 -18.58
C LEU A 122 -25.00 -18.79 -18.63
N PRO A 123 -26.01 -19.50 -18.11
CA PRO A 123 -27.36 -18.97 -17.92
C PRO A 123 -27.44 -17.67 -17.11
N SER A 124 -26.75 -17.56 -15.98
CA SER A 124 -26.76 -16.35 -15.13
C SER A 124 -26.17 -15.14 -15.85
N PHE A 125 -25.03 -15.34 -16.53
CA PHE A 125 -24.40 -14.32 -17.36
C PHE A 125 -25.30 -13.90 -18.52
N PHE A 126 -25.99 -14.85 -19.16
CA PHE A 126 -26.95 -14.56 -20.22
C PHE A 126 -28.14 -13.72 -19.73
N ILE A 127 -28.71 -14.05 -18.57
CA ILE A 127 -29.81 -13.27 -17.96
C ILE A 127 -29.34 -11.86 -17.60
N MET A 128 -28.13 -11.70 -17.08
CA MET A 128 -27.53 -10.39 -16.84
C MET A 128 -27.37 -9.59 -18.14
N LEU A 129 -26.86 -10.20 -19.20
CA LEU A 129 -26.74 -9.55 -20.51
C LEU A 129 -28.11 -9.17 -21.09
N LEU A 130 -29.13 -10.00 -20.87
CA LEU A 130 -30.50 -9.69 -21.28
C LEU A 130 -31.01 -8.42 -20.57
N PHE A 131 -30.84 -8.31 -19.25
CA PHE A 131 -31.22 -7.11 -18.52
C PHE A 131 -30.41 -5.89 -18.95
N LEU A 132 -29.10 -6.03 -19.11
CA LEU A 132 -28.26 -4.96 -19.61
C LEU A 132 -28.72 -4.49 -21.00
N ALA A 133 -29.06 -5.40 -21.90
CA ALA A 133 -29.53 -5.08 -23.24
C ALA A 133 -30.89 -4.38 -23.21
N ILE A 134 -31.82 -4.79 -22.36
CA ILE A 134 -33.14 -4.15 -22.22
C ILE A 134 -33.00 -2.74 -21.63
N GLU A 135 -32.23 -2.58 -20.55
CA GLU A 135 -32.03 -1.30 -19.88
C GLU A 135 -31.27 -0.29 -20.76
N THR A 136 -30.28 -0.76 -21.52
CA THR A 136 -29.50 0.11 -22.43
C THR A 136 -30.11 0.24 -23.83
N SER A 137 -31.16 -0.53 -24.15
CA SER A 137 -31.82 -0.51 -25.46
C SER A 137 -32.26 0.90 -25.89
N PRO A 138 -32.87 1.75 -25.03
CA PRO A 138 -33.26 3.09 -25.44
C PRO A 138 -32.08 3.98 -25.82
N ILE A 139 -30.93 3.83 -25.13
CA ILE A 139 -29.70 4.58 -25.43
C ILE A 139 -29.14 4.14 -26.78
N ILE A 140 -29.03 2.82 -26.98
CA ILE A 140 -28.54 2.23 -28.24
C ILE A 140 -29.47 2.63 -29.41
N ALA A 141 -30.79 2.57 -29.20
CA ALA A 141 -31.78 2.98 -30.19
C ALA A 141 -31.64 4.46 -30.54
N LYS A 142 -31.44 5.35 -29.56
CA LYS A 142 -31.24 6.79 -29.81
C LYS A 142 -29.93 7.07 -30.55
N LEU A 143 -28.85 6.31 -30.27
CA LEU A 143 -27.57 6.46 -30.97
C LEU A 143 -27.60 5.95 -32.42
N LEU A 144 -28.36 4.89 -32.69
CA LEU A 144 -28.49 4.31 -34.04
C LEU A 144 -29.60 4.96 -34.87
N ALA A 145 -30.52 5.68 -34.24
CA ALA A 145 -31.59 6.37 -34.94
C ALA A 145 -31.02 7.45 -35.89
N PRO A 146 -31.61 7.61 -37.09
CA PRO A 146 -31.23 8.71 -37.97
C PRO A 146 -31.48 10.05 -37.28
N LYS A 147 -30.67 11.06 -37.64
CA LYS A 147 -30.83 12.44 -37.13
C LYS A 147 -32.26 12.93 -37.36
N GLY A 148 -32.92 13.36 -36.30
CA GLY A 148 -34.25 13.96 -36.35
C GLY A 148 -34.19 15.47 -36.56
N GLU A 149 -35.36 16.10 -36.70
CA GLU A 149 -35.50 17.56 -36.84
C GLU A 149 -34.81 18.32 -35.69
N TYR A 150 -34.93 17.82 -34.45
CA TYR A 150 -34.26 18.42 -33.29
C TYR A 150 -32.73 18.39 -33.44
N ASP A 151 -32.17 17.27 -33.91
CA ASP A 151 -30.73 17.10 -34.05
C ASP A 151 -30.17 18.08 -35.11
N PHE A 152 -30.91 18.31 -36.21
CA PHE A 152 -30.55 19.31 -37.21
C PHE A 152 -30.66 20.75 -36.71
N LYS A 153 -31.69 21.09 -35.93
CA LYS A 153 -31.81 22.43 -35.32
C LYS A 153 -30.67 22.71 -34.35
N LEU A 154 -30.27 21.71 -33.56
CA LEU A 154 -29.12 21.83 -32.67
C LEU A 154 -27.82 22.00 -33.47
N GLU A 155 -27.61 21.20 -34.51
CA GLU A 155 -26.45 21.31 -35.40
C GLU A 155 -26.35 22.68 -36.07
N ASP A 156 -27.47 23.26 -36.50
CA ASP A 156 -27.52 24.61 -37.07
C ASP A 156 -27.09 25.68 -36.05
N LEU A 157 -27.62 25.62 -34.83
CA LEU A 157 -27.24 26.53 -33.74
C LEU A 157 -25.75 26.41 -33.39
N GLU A 158 -25.22 25.20 -33.28
CA GLU A 158 -23.81 24.96 -32.99
C GLU A 158 -22.91 25.46 -34.13
N THR A 159 -23.33 25.25 -35.38
CA THR A 159 -22.58 25.68 -36.56
C THR A 159 -22.58 27.19 -36.68
N ALA A 160 -23.73 27.84 -36.45
CA ALA A 160 -23.85 29.30 -36.40
C ALA A 160 -22.93 29.89 -35.34
N LEU A 161 -22.93 29.34 -34.12
CA LEU A 161 -22.04 29.77 -33.04
C LEU A 161 -20.56 29.62 -33.43
N LYS A 162 -20.17 28.47 -34.00
CA LYS A 162 -18.79 28.23 -34.47
C LYS A 162 -18.40 29.24 -35.55
N ALA A 163 -19.29 29.55 -36.49
CA ALA A 163 -19.04 30.52 -37.55
C ALA A 163 -18.83 31.94 -36.97
N THR A 164 -19.68 32.37 -36.03
CA THR A 164 -19.53 33.67 -35.35
C THR A 164 -18.20 33.74 -34.60
N LEU A 165 -17.85 32.72 -33.80
CA LEU A 165 -16.59 32.69 -33.07
C LEU A 165 -15.37 32.73 -34.01
N ALA A 166 -15.44 32.03 -35.15
CA ALA A 166 -14.38 32.05 -36.14
C ALA A 166 -14.23 33.44 -36.78
N GLN A 167 -15.35 34.09 -37.12
CA GLN A 167 -15.37 35.45 -37.66
C GLN A 167 -14.80 36.47 -36.67
N ASP A 168 -15.24 36.42 -35.41
CA ASP A 168 -14.77 37.33 -34.35
C ASP A 168 -13.26 37.18 -34.12
N LYS A 169 -12.77 35.93 -34.11
CA LYS A 169 -11.34 35.66 -33.98
C LYS A 169 -10.54 36.22 -35.16
N TYR A 170 -11.03 36.05 -36.39
CA TYR A 170 -10.40 36.59 -37.58
C TYR A 170 -10.37 38.13 -37.56
N GLN A 171 -11.49 38.77 -37.21
CA GLN A 171 -11.57 40.22 -37.08
C GLN A 171 -10.61 40.75 -36.01
N ARG A 172 -10.50 40.09 -34.85
CA ARG A 172 -9.53 40.46 -33.81
C ARG A 172 -8.08 40.34 -34.28
N ASP A 173 -7.73 39.28 -35.00
CA ASP A 173 -6.38 39.12 -35.56
C ASP A 173 -6.06 40.21 -36.57
N LEU A 174 -7.01 40.54 -37.46
CA LEU A 174 -6.84 41.63 -38.41
C LEU A 174 -6.67 42.98 -37.71
N LEU A 175 -7.49 43.28 -36.70
CA LEU A 175 -7.38 44.50 -35.90
C LEU A 175 -6.02 44.63 -35.23
N VAL A 176 -5.50 43.56 -34.62
CA VAL A 176 -4.17 43.55 -33.99
C VAL A 176 -3.08 43.79 -35.02
N LYS A 177 -3.11 43.10 -36.16
CA LYS A 177 -2.13 43.27 -37.24
C LYS A 177 -2.16 44.66 -37.84
N THR A 178 -3.35 45.21 -38.09
CA THR A 178 -3.51 46.57 -38.60
C THR A 178 -3.03 47.59 -37.59
N SER A 179 -3.37 47.45 -36.30
CA SER A 179 -2.89 48.35 -35.25
C SER A 179 -1.37 48.31 -35.11
N ALA A 180 -0.77 47.11 -35.11
CA ALA A 180 0.68 46.95 -35.08
C ALA A 180 1.33 47.62 -36.30
N GLY A 181 0.84 47.35 -37.51
CA GLY A 181 1.36 47.98 -38.73
C GLY A 181 1.15 49.50 -38.78
N MET A 182 0.09 50.03 -38.17
CA MET A 182 -0.08 51.48 -38.01
C MET A 182 0.93 52.05 -37.01
N HIS A 183 1.14 51.40 -35.87
CA HIS A 183 2.14 51.83 -34.91
C HIS A 183 3.55 51.80 -35.52
N ASP A 184 3.92 50.74 -36.23
CA ASP A 184 5.23 50.62 -36.88
C ASP A 184 5.48 51.80 -37.84
N LYS A 185 4.46 52.19 -38.63
CA LYS A 185 4.54 53.37 -39.51
C LYS A 185 4.70 54.66 -38.73
N VAL A 186 3.90 54.87 -37.68
CA VAL A 186 3.99 56.07 -36.84
C VAL A 186 5.36 56.17 -36.18
N TYR A 187 5.91 55.08 -35.65
CA TYR A 187 7.24 55.08 -35.06
C TYR A 187 8.35 55.27 -36.09
N ALA A 188 8.21 54.75 -37.31
CA ALA A 188 9.14 55.01 -38.40
C ALA A 188 9.17 56.49 -38.78
N ASP A 189 8.00 57.13 -38.93
CA ASP A 189 7.90 58.57 -39.22
C ASP A 189 8.52 59.41 -38.08
N ILE A 190 8.28 59.03 -36.82
CA ILE A 190 8.88 59.69 -35.65
C ILE A 190 10.41 59.50 -35.62
N ALA A 191 10.93 58.34 -36.04
CA ALA A 191 12.36 58.09 -36.04
C ALA A 191 13.12 58.97 -37.05
N GLU A 192 12.46 59.37 -38.15
CA GLU A 192 13.01 60.30 -39.15
C GLU A 192 12.77 61.78 -38.80
N ASP A 193 12.07 62.06 -37.70
CA ASP A 193 11.77 63.41 -37.25
C ASP A 193 13.06 64.15 -36.83
N LYS A 194 13.45 65.13 -37.66
CA LYS A 194 14.63 65.97 -37.43
C LYS A 194 14.54 66.80 -36.14
N GLY A 195 13.33 67.20 -35.74
CA GLY A 195 13.07 67.89 -34.49
C GLY A 195 13.36 67.01 -33.28
N LEU A 196 12.81 65.79 -33.27
CA LEU A 196 13.08 64.81 -32.21
C LEU A 196 14.57 64.44 -32.15
N PHE A 197 15.22 64.22 -33.30
CA PHE A 197 16.65 63.97 -33.38
C PHE A 197 17.47 65.13 -32.76
N SER A 198 17.11 66.38 -33.09
CA SER A 198 17.80 67.56 -32.55
C SER A 198 17.65 67.67 -31.02
N LEU A 199 16.45 67.36 -30.50
CA LEU A 199 16.15 67.36 -29.08
C LEU A 199 16.91 66.24 -28.35
N GLN A 200 16.90 65.01 -28.88
CA GLN A 200 17.65 63.88 -28.35
C GLN A 200 19.15 64.18 -28.33
N ARG A 201 19.70 64.74 -29.41
CA ARG A 201 21.11 65.15 -29.49
C ARG A 201 21.45 66.20 -28.44
N SER A 202 20.60 67.21 -28.25
CA SER A 202 20.80 68.24 -27.23
C SER A 202 20.82 67.65 -25.83
N LYS A 203 19.87 66.76 -25.51
CA LYS A 203 19.77 66.12 -24.19
C LYS A 203 20.91 65.13 -23.95
N ALA A 204 21.32 64.37 -24.96
CA ALA A 204 22.49 63.51 -24.89
C ALA A 204 23.78 64.32 -24.65
N LYS A 205 23.92 65.47 -25.32
CA LYS A 205 25.05 66.38 -25.08
C LYS A 205 25.05 66.92 -23.65
N GLU A 206 23.91 67.41 -23.17
CA GLU A 206 23.74 67.89 -21.79
C GLU A 206 24.11 66.80 -20.76
N LEU A 207 23.67 65.56 -20.99
CA LEU A 207 24.01 64.42 -20.13
C LEU A 207 25.51 64.10 -20.14
N LEU A 208 26.15 64.12 -21.31
CA LEU A 208 27.59 63.89 -21.44
C LEU A 208 28.41 65.01 -20.79
N GLU A 209 27.98 66.27 -20.94
CA GLU A 209 28.58 67.42 -20.26
C GLU A 209 28.46 67.26 -18.74
N LEU A 210 27.28 66.91 -18.22
CA LEU A 210 27.06 66.63 -16.80
C LEU A 210 27.95 65.47 -16.28
N GLN A 211 28.04 64.37 -17.04
CA GLN A 211 28.91 63.25 -16.68
C GLN A 211 30.39 63.65 -16.65
N ALA A 212 30.85 64.45 -17.62
CA ALA A 212 32.21 64.95 -17.68
C ALA A 212 32.51 65.91 -16.51
N HIS A 213 31.60 66.84 -16.19
CA HIS A 213 31.73 67.72 -15.03
C HIS A 213 31.82 66.93 -13.73
N ARG A 214 30.91 65.97 -13.51
CA ARG A 214 30.94 65.08 -12.33
C ARG A 214 32.22 64.27 -12.24
N PHE A 215 32.73 63.78 -13.38
CA PHE A 215 34.00 63.06 -13.42
C PHE A 215 35.18 63.95 -13.01
N VAL A 216 35.24 65.19 -13.51
CA VAL A 216 36.29 66.16 -13.14
C VAL A 216 36.19 66.60 -11.69
N GLU A 217 34.98 66.90 -11.18
CA GLU A 217 34.75 67.20 -9.76
C GLU A 217 35.30 66.08 -8.87
N LYS A 218 34.92 64.83 -9.16
CA LYS A 218 35.38 63.67 -8.41
C LYS A 218 36.91 63.52 -8.42
N GLN A 219 37.57 63.80 -9.55
CA GLN A 219 39.03 63.76 -9.62
C GLN A 219 39.69 64.88 -8.81
N LYS A 220 39.09 66.08 -8.76
CA LYS A 220 39.61 67.20 -7.94
C LYS A 220 39.48 66.94 -6.44
N ASP A 221 38.42 66.27 -5.98
CA ASP A 221 38.24 65.90 -4.57
C ASP A 221 39.18 64.77 -4.12
N THR A 222 39.84 64.07 -5.05
CA THR A 222 40.73 62.94 -4.77
C THR A 222 42.21 63.35 -4.65
N PHE A 223 42.58 64.57 -5.06
CA PHE A 223 43.90 65.18 -4.86
C PHE A 223 43.87 66.18 -3.70
#